data_AF-A0A1F4RLM3-F1
#
_entry.id   AF-A0A1F4RLM3-F1
#
_cell.length_a   1.000
_cell.length_b   1.000
_cell.length_c   1.000
_cell.angle_alpha   90.00
_cell.angle_beta   90.00
_cell.angle_gamma   90.00
#
_symmetry.space_group_name_H-M   'P 1'
#
loop_
_entity.id
_entity.type
_entity.pdbx_description
1 polymer ?
#
loop_
_entity_poly.entity_id
_entity_poly.type
_entity_poly.pdbx_seq_one_letter_code
_entity_poly.pdbx_strand_id
1 'polypeptide(L)' 'MRLESEALKEKILALSPDEKAIIAQEVWDSIEHFIDPEVEKAWLNEAEKRWQEIEEGKVETVPVEEALRQARNSIIK' A
#
# COMPACT_ATOMS: atom_id res chain seq x y z
N MET A 1 -26.84 8.80 -3.98
CA MET A 1 -25.37 8.76 -4.04
C MET A 1 -24.66 8.51 -2.71
N ARG A 2 -24.59 9.45 -1.73
CA ARG A 2 -23.81 9.20 -0.48
C ARG A 2 -24.36 8.07 0.41
N LEU A 3 -25.67 7.82 0.37
CA LEU A 3 -26.30 6.71 1.09
C LEU A 3 -26.02 5.34 0.45
N GLU A 4 -25.83 5.30 -0.87
CA GLU A 4 -25.55 4.06 -1.60
C GLU A 4 -24.11 3.61 -1.37
N SER A 5 -23.16 4.56 -1.27
CA SER A 5 -21.76 4.24 -0.97
C SER A 5 -21.58 3.71 0.45
N GLU A 6 -22.28 4.24 1.44
CA GLU A 6 -22.21 3.73 2.83
C GLU A 6 -22.82 2.33 2.94
N ALA A 7 -23.99 2.10 2.33
CA ALA A 7 -24.60 0.77 2.31
C ALA A 7 -23.75 -0.28 1.58
N LEU A 8 -23.04 0.10 0.52
CA LEU A 8 -22.10 -0.77 -0.17
C LEU A 8 -20.86 -1.07 0.69
N LYS A 9 -20.32 -0.05 1.36
CA LYS A 9 -19.19 -0.20 2.28
C LYS A 9 -19.52 -1.15 3.42
N GLU A 10 -20.71 -1.04 4.04
CA GLU A 10 -21.15 -1.97 5.08
C GLU A 10 -21.19 -3.42 4.59
N LYS A 11 -21.70 -3.65 3.37
CA LYS A 11 -21.72 -4.98 2.76
C LYS A 11 -20.31 -5.53 2.53
N ILE A 12 -19.39 -4.71 2.02
CA ILE A 12 -17.99 -5.12 1.80
C ILE A 12 -17.32 -5.45 3.14
N LEU A 13 -17.51 -4.63 4.18
CA LEU A 13 -16.90 -4.86 5.48
C LEU A 13 -17.39 -6.13 6.19
N ALA A 14 -18.62 -6.57 5.88
CA ALA A 14 -19.22 -7.80 6.40
C ALA A 14 -18.71 -9.09 5.72
N LEU A 15 -17.97 -9.01 4.61
CA LEU A 15 -17.41 -10.17 3.92
C LEU A 15 -16.25 -10.80 4.69
N SER A 16 -15.89 -12.02 4.30
CA SER A 16 -14.70 -12.69 4.82
C SER A 16 -13.41 -11.91 4.49
N PRO A 17 -12.31 -12.11 5.23
CA PRO A 17 -11.04 -11.46 4.93
C PRO A 17 -10.57 -11.65 3.48
N ASP A 18 -10.72 -12.85 2.93
CA ASP A 18 -10.26 -13.19 1.58
C ASP A 18 -11.09 -12.46 0.50
N GLU A 19 -12.43 -12.46 0.63
CA GLU A 19 -13.31 -11.73 -0.28
C GLU A 19 -13.06 -10.21 -0.23
N LYS A 20 -12.79 -9.68 0.96
CA LYS A 20 -12.41 -8.26 1.12
C LYS A 20 -11.11 -7.95 0.40
N ALA A 21 -10.11 -8.83 0.49
CA ALA A 21 -8.83 -8.63 -0.18
C ALA A 21 -8.99 -8.61 -1.71
N ILE A 22 -9.79 -9.54 -2.25
CA ILE A 22 -10.09 -9.59 -3.70
C ILE A 22 -10.75 -8.29 -4.16
N ILE A 23 -11.83 -7.86 -3.50
CA ILE A 23 -12.55 -6.65 -3.88
C ILE A 23 -11.68 -5.40 -3.71
N ALA A 24 -10.88 -5.33 -2.64
CA ALA A 24 -9.96 -4.22 -2.45
C ALA A 24 -8.94 -4.12 -3.59
N GLN A 25 -8.40 -5.25 -4.05
CA GLN A 25 -7.48 -5.29 -5.18
C GLN A 25 -8.17 -4.85 -6.48
N GLU A 26 -9.35 -5.38 -6.80
CA GLU A 26 -10.07 -5.00 -8.03
C GLU A 26 -10.43 -3.51 -8.06
N VAL A 27 -10.84 -2.96 -6.91
CA VAL A 27 -11.11 -1.52 -6.78
C VAL A 27 -9.83 -0.72 -6.94
N TRP A 28 -8.72 -1.17 -6.34
CA TRP A 28 -7.41 -0.52 -6.47
C TRP A 28 -6.96 -0.50 -7.93
N ASP A 29 -6.96 -1.64 -8.62
CA ASP A 29 -6.56 -1.76 -10.03
C ASP A 29 -7.39 -0.82 -10.92
N SER A 30 -8.68 -0.65 -10.62
CA SER A 30 -9.56 0.24 -11.38
C SER A 30 -9.23 1.73 -11.26
N ILE A 31 -8.50 2.13 -10.20
CA ILE A 31 -8.07 3.50 -9.95
C ILE A 31 -6.55 3.69 -10.08
N GLU A 32 -5.78 2.61 -10.12
CA GLU A 32 -4.32 2.65 -10.24
C GLU A 32 -3.85 3.29 -11.54
N HIS A 33 -4.66 3.23 -12.60
CA HIS A 33 -4.40 3.90 -13.88
C HIS A 33 -4.27 5.44 -13.80
N PHE A 34 -4.56 6.06 -12.65
CA PHE A 34 -4.30 7.48 -12.40
C PHE A 34 -2.85 7.78 -12.00
N ILE A 35 -2.01 6.77 -11.72
CA ILE A 35 -0.60 6.95 -11.39
C ILE A 35 0.18 7.15 -12.69
N ASP A 36 0.92 8.26 -12.76
CA ASP A 36 1.83 8.54 -13.87
C ASP A 36 2.83 7.38 -14.03
N PRO A 37 2.97 6.76 -15.22
CA PRO A 37 3.90 5.66 -15.45
C PRO A 37 5.34 5.98 -15.02
N GLU A 38 5.76 7.25 -15.07
CA GLU A 38 7.08 7.65 -14.59
C GLU A 38 7.19 7.61 -13.06
N VAL A 39 6.09 7.83 -12.33
CA VAL A 39 6.03 7.65 -10.88
C VAL A 39 6.13 6.16 -10.54
N GLU A 40 5.38 5.29 -11.22
CA GLU A 40 5.46 3.84 -11.01
C GLU A 40 6.89 3.32 -11.25
N LYS A 41 7.49 3.73 -12.38
CA LYS A 41 8.87 3.38 -12.73
C LYS A 41 9.87 3.90 -11.69
N ALA A 42 9.72 5.13 -11.21
CA ALA A 42 10.59 5.69 -10.17
C ALA A 42 10.51 4.88 -8.86
N TRP A 43 9.30 4.46 -8.48
CA TRP A 43 9.08 3.61 -7.31
C TRP A 43 9.73 2.23 -7.45
N LEU A 44 9.55 1.56 -8.59
CA LEU A 44 10.17 0.26 -8.86
C LEU A 44 11.70 0.33 -8.82
N ASN A 45 12.28 1.37 -9.43
CA ASN A 45 13.73 1.58 -9.42
C ASN A 45 14.27 1.80 -8.00
N GLU A 46 13.59 2.60 -7.18
CA GLU A 46 14.02 2.83 -5.79
C GLU A 46 13.86 1.57 -4.93
N ALA A 47 12.80 0.79 -5.14
CA ALA A 47 12.61 -0.48 -4.44
C ALA A 47 13.74 -1.48 -4.74
N GLU A 48 14.07 -1.67 -6.02
CA GLU A 48 15.16 -2.55 -6.45
C GLU A 48 16.51 -2.08 -5.91
N LYS A 49 16.78 -0.77 -5.99
CA LYS A 49 18.01 -0.18 -5.45
C LYS A 49 18.14 -0.44 -3.94
N ARG A 50 17.08 -0.20 -3.15
CA ARG A 50 17.11 -0.45 -1.70
C ARG A 50 17.30 -1.91 -1.36
N TRP A 51 16.68 -2.81 -2.13
CA TRP A 51 16.88 -4.24 -1.98
C TRP A 51 18.34 -4.62 -2.17
N GLN A 52 18.98 -4.14 -3.24
CA GLN A 52 20.40 -4.38 -3.50
C GLN A 52 21.31 -3.81 -2.41
N GLU A 53 21.05 -2.58 -1.95
CA GLU A 53 21.83 -1.96 -0.88
C GLU A 53 21.76 -2.76 0.44
N ILE A 54 20.62 -3.38 0.74
CA ILE A 54 20.44 -4.27 1.89
C ILE A 54 21.24 -5.56 1.70
N GLU A 55 21.06 -6.25 0.56
CA GLU A 55 21.75 -7.51 0.25
C GLU A 55 23.28 -7.36 0.24
N GLU A 56 23.77 -6.22 -0.24
CA GLU A 56 25.20 -5.89 -0.28
C GLU A 56 25.74 -5.34 1.05
N GLY A 57 24.88 -5.15 2.06
CA GLY A 57 25.27 -4.62 3.38
C GLY A 57 25.73 -3.16 3.35
N LYS A 58 25.30 -2.38 2.36
CA LYS A 58 25.65 -0.96 2.20
C LYS A 58 24.87 -0.04 3.14
N VAL A 59 23.77 -0.55 3.72
CA VAL A 59 22.89 0.19 4.62
C VAL A 59 22.65 -0.58 5.91
N GLU A 60 22.42 0.15 7.00
CA GLU A 60 21.99 -0.44 8.27
C GLU A 60 20.47 -0.58 8.26
N THR A 61 19.99 -1.82 8.44
CA THR A 61 18.56 -2.11 8.55
C THR A 61 18.08 -1.96 9.99
N VAL A 62 16.86 -1.48 10.16
CA VAL A 62 16.16 -1.50 11.46
C VAL A 62 15.14 -2.64 11.52
N PRO A 63 14.78 -3.15 12.71
CA PRO A 63 13.67 -4.08 12.86
C PRO A 63 12.37 -3.52 12.27
N VAL A 64 11.57 -4.40 11.66
CA VAL A 64 10.34 -4.00 10.93
C VAL A 64 9.31 -3.33 11.84
N GLU A 65 9.22 -3.75 13.10
CA GLU A 65 8.32 -3.18 14.08
C GLU A 65 8.64 -1.70 14.35
N GLU A 66 9.93 -1.38 14.41
CA GLU A 66 10.42 -0.01 14.61
C GLU A 66 10.19 0.84 13.36
N ALA A 67 10.48 0.33 12.17
CA ALA A 67 10.19 1.01 10.90
C ALA A 67 8.70 1.36 10.78
N LEU A 68 7.80 0.40 11.02
CA LEU A 68 6.35 0.60 10.95
C LEU A 68 5.85 1.59 12.02
N ARG A 69 6.43 1.57 13.21
CA ARG A 69 6.11 2.54 14.28
C ARG A 69 6.49 3.96 13.86
N GLN A 70 7.69 4.16 13.32
CA GLN A 70 8.14 5.46 12.83
C GLN A 70 7.25 5.97 11.69
N ALA A 71 6.94 5.11 10.70
CA ALA A 71 6.08 5.46 9.57
C ALA A 71 4.69 5.92 10.03
N ARG A 72 4.03 5.17 10.92
CA ARG A 72 2.72 5.55 11.47
C ARG A 72 2.76 6.89 12.21
N ASN A 73 3.80 7.11 13.02
CA ASN A 73 3.97 8.39 13.72
C ASN A 73 4.20 9.58 12.78
N SER A 74 4.70 9.35 11.56
CA SER A 74 4.94 10.42 10.58
C SER A 74 3.67 10.90 9.86
N ILE A 75 2.60 10.10 9.88
CA ILE A 75 1.33 10.37 9.19
C ILE A 75 0.29 11.00 10.13
N ILE A 76 0.35 10.68 11.42
CA ILE A 76 -0.56 11.24 12.44
C ILE A 76 0.00 12.62 12.88
N LYS A 77 -0.50 13.70 12.27
CA LYS A 77 -0.38 15.06 12.82
C LYS A 77 -1.54 15.39 13.74
#